data_AF-K1PHI9-F1
#
_entry.id   AF-K1PHI9-F1
#
_cell.length_a   1.000
_cell.length_b   1.000
_cell.length_c   1.000
_cell.angle_alpha   90.00
_cell.angle_beta   90.00
_cell.angle_gamma   90.00
#
_symmetry.space_group_name_H-M   'P 1'
#
loop_
_entity.id
_entity.type
_entity.pdbx_description
1 polymer ?
#
loop_
_entity_poly.entity_id
_entity_poly.type
_entity_poly.pdbx_seq_one_letter_code
_entity_poly.pdbx_strand_id
1 'polypeptide(L)' 'MNQTRTRVDRQAIKTMVSLGGAYIKHPQIKISHTQLFHSDGTHLSKLGNDLFLNNLQGAIEHIMGVKTK' A
#
# COMPACT_ATOMS: atom_id res chain seq x y z
N MET A 1 8.69 1.66 16.16
CA MET A 1 8.23 2.09 14.81
C MET A 1 9.46 2.49 14.02
N ASN A 2 9.75 1.81 12.90
CA ASN A 2 11.04 1.94 12.20
C ASN A 2 11.12 3.30 11.45
N GLN A 3 11.67 4.32 12.13
CA GLN A 3 11.78 5.70 11.60
C GLN A 3 12.49 5.75 10.23
N THR A 4 13.43 4.84 10.01
CA THR A 4 14.13 4.68 8.73
C THR A 4 13.15 4.31 7.61
N ARG A 5 12.25 3.36 7.84
CA ARG A 5 11.22 2.98 6.86
C ARG A 5 10.34 4.17 6.48
N THR A 6 9.82 4.89 7.49
CA THR A 6 8.97 6.06 7.25
C THR A 6 9.69 7.17 6.48
N ARG A 7 10.98 7.37 6.74
CA ARG A 7 11.80 8.34 5.98
C ARG A 7 11.95 7.93 4.52
N VAL A 8 12.22 6.65 4.26
CA VAL A 8 12.34 6.10 2.90
C VAL A 8 11.01 6.21 2.16
N ASP A 9 9.90 5.81 2.78
CA ASP A 9 8.56 5.89 2.18
C ASP A 9 8.22 7.33 1.78
N ARG A 10 8.48 8.31 2.67
CA ARG A 10 8.26 9.74 2.37
C ARG A 10 9.08 10.22 1.19
N GLN A 11 10.35 9.83 1.12
CA GLN A 11 11.21 10.25 0.02
C GLN A 11 10.79 9.59 -1.30
N ALA A 12 10.44 8.30 -1.28
CA ALA A 12 9.93 7.59 -2.46
C ALA A 12 8.65 8.23 -3.00
N ILE A 13 7.69 8.55 -2.12
CA ILE A 13 6.45 9.26 -2.49
C ILE A 13 6.79 10.63 -3.10
N LYS A 14 7.67 11.42 -2.46
CA LYS A 14 8.05 12.74 -2.96
C LYS A 14 8.67 12.66 -4.36
N THR A 15 9.57 11.68 -4.57
CA THR A 15 10.21 11.46 -5.87
C THR A 15 9.20 11.04 -6.93
N MET A 16 8.33 10.06 -6.65
CA MET A 16 7.30 9.61 -7.59
C MET A 16 6.38 10.76 -8.01
N VAL A 17 5.92 11.58 -7.07
CA VAL A 17 5.07 12.74 -7.36
C VAL A 17 5.83 13.79 -8.18
N SER A 18 7.10 14.07 -7.89
CA SER A 18 7.88 15.03 -8.67
C SER A 18 8.13 14.61 -10.12
N LEU A 19 8.05 13.31 -10.41
CA LEU A 19 8.18 12.75 -11.75
C LEU A 19 6.83 12.65 -12.49
N GLY A 20 5.76 13.24 -11.94
CA GLY A 20 4.41 13.15 -12.50
C GLY A 20 3.70 11.81 -12.27
N GLY A 21 4.27 10.94 -11.44
CA GLY A 21 3.67 9.68 -11.03
C GLY A 21 2.70 9.83 -9.84
N ALA A 22 2.11 8.70 -9.44
CA ALA A 22 1.22 8.60 -8.30
C ALA A 22 1.68 7.50 -7.33
N TYR A 23 1.05 7.44 -6.17
CA TYR A 23 1.26 6.39 -5.17
C TYR A 23 -0.08 5.92 -4.63
N ILE A 24 -0.16 4.64 -4.27
CA ILE A 24 -1.36 4.02 -3.72
C ILE A 24 -1.20 3.94 -2.20
N LYS A 25 -2.17 4.46 -1.46
CA LYS A 25 -2.20 4.35 0.00
C LYS A 25 -2.89 3.05 0.40
N HIS A 26 -2.33 2.37 1.39
CA HIS A 26 -2.91 1.18 2.01
C HIS A 26 -3.23 1.43 3.49
N PRO A 27 -4.23 2.28 3.83
CA PRO A 27 -4.47 2.71 5.21
C PRO A 27 -4.83 1.58 6.18
N GLN A 28 -5.33 0.45 5.67
CA GLN A 28 -5.69 -0.73 6.46
C GLN A 28 -4.47 -1.59 6.81
N ILE A 29 -3.41 -1.55 6.00
CA ILE A 29 -2.20 -2.34 6.17
C ILE A 29 -1.22 -1.59 7.08
N LYS A 30 -1.35 -1.81 8.39
CA LYS A 30 -0.48 -1.20 9.41
C LYS A 30 0.32 -2.30 10.10
N ILE A 31 1.60 -2.03 10.39
CA ILE A 31 2.48 -2.97 11.11
C ILE A 31 1.89 -3.40 12.47
N SER A 32 1.08 -2.55 13.10
CA SER A 32 0.37 -2.87 14.34
C SER A 32 -0.72 -3.94 14.18
N HIS A 33 -1.18 -4.19 12.95
CA HIS A 33 -2.16 -5.25 12.64
C HIS A 33 -1.42 -6.55 12.30
N THR A 34 -0.88 -7.21 13.33
CA THR A 34 -0.04 -8.41 13.18
C THR A 34 -0.73 -9.54 12.40
N GLN A 35 -2.07 -9.63 12.42
CA GLN A 35 -2.86 -10.59 11.66
C GLN A 35 -2.75 -10.43 10.13
N LEU A 36 -2.32 -9.26 9.66
CA LEU A 36 -2.14 -8.98 8.23
C LEU A 36 -0.76 -9.43 7.71
N PHE A 37 0.11 -9.92 8.59
CA PHE A 37 1.48 -10.33 8.26
C PHE A 37 1.74 -11.77 8.70
N HIS A 38 2.73 -12.41 8.09
CA HIS A 38 3.38 -13.59 8.65
C HIS A 38 4.19 -13.23 9.90
N SER A 39 4.71 -14.24 10.58
CA SER A 39 5.52 -14.08 11.80
C SER A 39 6.78 -13.22 11.61
N ASP A 40 7.25 -13.06 10.37
CA ASP A 40 8.38 -12.18 10.01
C ASP A 40 8.04 -10.68 9.97
N GLY A 41 6.76 -10.31 10.11
CA GLY A 41 6.30 -8.92 10.10
C GLY A 41 6.49 -8.19 8.76
N THR A 42 6.82 -8.90 7.69
CA THR A 42 7.14 -8.35 6.36
C THR A 42 6.24 -8.93 5.29
N HIS A 43 6.13 -10.26 5.21
CA HIS A 43 5.25 -10.90 4.23
C HIS A 43 3.79 -10.76 4.65
N LEU A 44 2.92 -10.42 3.72
CA LEU A 44 1.49 -10.33 3.98
C LEU A 44 0.91 -11.73 4.19
N SER A 45 0.08 -11.89 5.21
CA SER A 45 -0.76 -13.07 5.35
C SER A 45 -1.77 -13.14 4.20
N LYS A 46 -2.52 -14.24 4.07
CA LYS A 46 -3.61 -14.34 3.09
C LYS A 46 -4.56 -13.14 3.17
N LEU A 47 -5.01 -12.80 4.38
CA LEU A 47 -5.88 -11.64 4.62
C LEU A 47 -5.21 -10.31 4.26
N GLY A 48 -3.93 -10.14 4.61
CA GLY A 48 -3.16 -8.95 4.22
C GLY A 48 -3.04 -8.81 2.71
N ASN A 49 -2.81 -9.91 2.01
CA ASN A 49 -2.68 -9.95 0.57
C ASN A 49 -4.01 -9.64 -0.14
N ASP A 50 -5.13 -10.18 0.36
CA ASP A 50 -6.47 -9.87 -0.16
C ASP A 50 -6.77 -8.36 -0.07
N LEU A 51 -6.44 -7.72 1.06
CA LEU A 51 -6.58 -6.27 1.22
C LEU A 51 -5.64 -5.47 0.31
N PHE A 52 -4.41 -5.96 0.10
CA PHE A 52 -3.46 -5.31 -0.78
C PHE A 52 -3.94 -5.33 -2.23
N LEU A 53 -4.37 -6.49 -2.73
CA LEU A 53 -4.91 -6.67 -4.07
C LEU A 53 -6.19 -5.85 -4.30
N ASN A 54 -7.09 -5.81 -3.31
CA ASN A 54 -8.31 -4.99 -3.41
C ASN A 54 -8.00 -3.48 -3.54
N ASN A 55 -7.02 -2.98 -2.78
CA ASN A 55 -6.57 -1.59 -2.91
C ASN A 55 -5.94 -1.31 -4.28
N LEU A 56 -5.14 -2.24 -4.82
CA LEU A 56 -4.59 -2.12 -6.17
C LEU A 56 -5.68 -2.10 -7.24
N GLN A 57 -6.66 -3.00 -7.13
CA GLN A 57 -7.81 -3.03 -8.02
C GLN A 57 -8.53 -1.69 -8.03
N GLY A 58 -8.92 -1.16 -6.85
CA GLY A 58 -9.61 0.12 -6.77
C GLY A 58 -8.81 1.30 -7.33
N ALA A 59 -7.49 1.28 -7.16
CA ALA A 59 -6.61 2.30 -7.75
C ALA A 59 -6.56 2.19 -9.28
N ILE A 60 -6.42 0.97 -9.82
CA ILE A 60 -6.39 0.73 -11.27
C ILE A 60 -7.74 1.11 -11.90
N GLU A 61 -8.85 0.73 -11.27
CA GLU A 61 -10.21 1.10 -11.72
C GLU A 61 -10.39 2.62 -11.76
N HIS A 62 -9.95 3.32 -10.70
CA HIS A 62 -9.98 4.78 -10.63
C HIS A 62 -9.17 5.42 -11.76
N ILE A 63 -7.97 4.91 -12.04
CA ILE A 63 -7.10 5.41 -13.12
C ILE A 63 -7.71 5.14 -14.50
N MET A 64 -8.31 3.97 -14.70
CA MET A 64 -8.90 3.58 -15.99
C MET A 64 -10.30 4.14 -16.22
N GLY A 65 -10.90 4.82 -15.23
CA GLY A 65 -12.28 5.31 -15.32
C GLY A 65 -13.33 4.21 -15.38
N VAL A 66 -12.97 2.97 -15.01
CA VAL A 66 -13.89 1.84 -14.98
C VAL A 66 -14.72 1.96 -13.71
N LYS A 67 -16.01 2.26 -13.87
CA LYS A 67 -16.98 2.20 -12.76
C LYS A 67 -17.50 0.78 -12.62
N THR A 68 -17.23 0.13 -11.50
CA THR A 68 -17.93 -1.09 -11.09
C THR A 68 -19.39 -0.73 -10.78
N LYS A 69 -20.32 -1.57 -11.25
CA LYS A 69 -21.76 -1.47 -10.94
C LYS A 69 -22.04 -1.77 -9.48
#